data_AF-A0A7V4W625-F1
#
_entry.id   AF-A0A7V4W625-F1
#
_cell.length_a   1.000
_cell.length_b   1.000
_cell.length_c   1.000
_cell.angle_alpha   90.00
_cell.angle_beta   90.00
_cell.angle_gamma   90.00
#
_symmetry.space_group_name_H-M   'P 1'
#
loop_
_entity.id
_entity.type
_entity.pdbx_description
1 polymer ?
#
loop_
_entity_poly.entity_id
_entity_poly.type
_entity_poly.pdbx_seq_one_letter_code
_entity_poly.pdbx_strand_id
1 'polypeptide(L)'
;MDPSAPTRHALRVLRPLAPSACATVRGGLTDREVALLAQMRSLKETLRQAPPGERPALIRALESLKALRDEARRERMALLGHLPEEPPPAEPPSNAPPAPGPSTP
;
A
#
# COMPACT_ATOMS: atom_id res chain seq x y z
N MET A 1 17.56 53.76 -14.53
CA MET A 1 17.81 53.56 -13.08
C MET A 1 16.58 54.14 -12.40
N ASP A 2 15.63 53.38 -11.90
CA ASP A 2 15.73 52.13 -11.12
C ASP A 2 14.66 51.11 -11.58
N PRO A 3 14.99 49.82 -11.78
CA PRO A 3 14.06 48.77 -12.18
C PRO A 3 13.63 47.96 -10.95
N SER A 4 12.39 48.12 -10.47
CA SER A 4 11.84 47.16 -9.51
C SER A 4 10.33 47.03 -9.65
N ALA A 5 9.94 45.77 -9.84
CA ALA A 5 8.61 45.23 -10.13
C ALA A 5 8.16 45.47 -11.59
N PRO A 6 7.99 44.39 -12.38
CA PRO A 6 7.11 43.29 -12.00
C PRO A 6 7.65 41.91 -12.44
N THR A 7 8.16 41.11 -11.50
CA THR A 7 8.55 39.72 -11.81
C THR A 7 7.56 38.75 -11.19
N ARG A 8 6.47 38.58 -11.93
CA ARG A 8 5.92 37.28 -12.32
C ARG A 8 6.14 36.18 -11.29
N HIS A 9 5.07 35.86 -10.59
CA HIS A 9 4.68 34.57 -10.00
C HIS A 9 5.39 33.32 -10.57
N ALA A 10 6.69 33.20 -10.33
CA ALA A 10 7.39 31.95 -10.21
C ALA A 10 7.04 31.47 -8.80
N LEU A 11 6.11 30.56 -8.60
CA LEU A 11 6.20 29.18 -9.04
C LEU A 11 4.86 28.70 -9.59
N ARG A 12 4.76 28.66 -10.91
CA ARG A 12 3.79 27.81 -11.59
C ARG A 12 4.05 26.35 -11.19
N VAL A 13 2.95 25.64 -10.97
CA VAL A 13 2.82 24.18 -11.01
C VAL A 13 3.32 23.43 -9.78
N LEU A 14 2.72 23.68 -8.61
CA LEU A 14 2.27 22.52 -7.84
C LEU A 14 1.19 21.86 -8.71
N ARG A 15 1.64 20.85 -9.46
CA ARG A 15 0.81 19.95 -10.26
C ARG A 15 -0.41 19.61 -9.41
N PRO A 16 -1.65 19.75 -9.92
CA PRO A 16 -2.76 19.11 -9.26
C PRO A 16 -2.42 17.62 -9.26
N LEU A 17 -2.00 17.10 -8.11
CA LEU A 17 -2.06 15.68 -7.83
C LEU A 17 -3.47 15.29 -8.24
N ALA A 18 -3.53 14.40 -9.24
CA ALA A 18 -4.77 14.02 -9.88
C ALA A 18 -5.86 13.78 -8.83
N PRO A 19 -7.13 14.12 -9.12
CA PRO A 19 -8.23 14.03 -8.16
C PRO A 19 -8.50 12.62 -7.64
N SER A 20 -7.74 11.60 -8.06
CA SER A 20 -7.75 10.25 -7.50
C SER A 20 -7.29 10.17 -6.04
N ALA A 21 -6.61 11.20 -5.51
CA ALA A 21 -6.21 11.23 -4.09
C ALA A 21 -7.33 11.70 -3.14
N CYS A 22 -8.44 12.22 -3.66
CA CYS A 22 -9.64 12.57 -2.88
C CYS A 22 -10.73 11.50 -2.99
N ALA A 23 -10.36 10.22 -3.07
CA ALA A 23 -11.31 9.14 -2.86
C ALA A 23 -11.82 9.24 -1.43
N THR A 24 -13.07 9.69 -1.28
CA THR A 24 -13.77 9.95 -0.03
C THR A 24 -13.56 8.81 0.96
N VAL A 25 -12.66 9.03 1.93
CA VAL A 25 -12.34 8.08 2.99
C VAL A 25 -13.50 8.09 4.00
N ARG A 26 -14.64 7.50 3.63
CA ARG A 26 -15.79 7.42 4.53
C ARG A 26 -15.47 6.37 5.60
N GLY A 27 -15.06 6.82 6.80
CA GLY A 27 -14.75 5.93 7.92
C GLY A 27 -13.38 5.22 7.83
N GLY A 28 -12.42 5.80 7.11
CA GLY A 28 -11.07 5.24 7.00
C GLY A 28 -10.86 4.29 5.83
N LEU A 29 -11.90 3.83 5.13
CA LEU A 29 -11.79 2.91 3.99
C LEU A 29 -11.83 3.65 2.66
N THR A 30 -11.07 3.16 1.68
CA THR A 30 -11.20 3.59 0.27
C THR A 30 -12.47 2.99 -0.36
N ASP A 31 -13.01 3.64 -1.40
CA ASP A 31 -14.14 3.09 -2.18
C ASP A 31 -13.85 1.68 -2.72
N ARG A 32 -12.58 1.42 -3.06
CA ARG A 32 -12.09 0.09 -3.47
C ARG A 32 -12.22 -0.96 -2.37
N GLU A 33 -11.82 -0.64 -1.14
CA GLU A 33 -11.99 -1.54 0.01
C GLU A 33 -13.48 -1.81 0.31
N VAL A 34 -14.33 -0.80 0.21
CA VAL A 34 -15.79 -0.95 0.41
C VAL A 34 -16.40 -1.88 -0.64
N ALA A 35 -16.04 -1.71 -1.92
CA ALA A 35 -16.51 -2.57 -3.00
C ALA A 35 -16.06 -4.04 -2.80
N LEU A 36 -14.80 -4.25 -2.40
CA LEU A 36 -14.27 -5.59 -2.11
C LEU A 36 -15.01 -6.24 -0.93
N LEU A 37 -15.29 -5.49 0.13
CA LEU A 37 -16.06 -6.00 1.28
C LEU A 37 -17.50 -6.38 0.89
N ALA A 38 -18.15 -5.60 0.03
CA ALA A 38 -19.48 -5.92 -0.49
C ALA A 38 -19.46 -7.21 -1.32
N GLN A 39 -18.49 -7.36 -2.22
CA GLN A 39 -18.32 -8.58 -3.02
C GLN A 39 -18.04 -9.80 -2.14
N MET A 40 -17.16 -9.68 -1.14
CA MET A 40 -16.89 -10.75 -0.18
C MET A 40 -18.14 -11.15 0.60
N ARG A 41 -18.98 -10.18 1.00
CA ARG A 41 -20.24 -10.45 1.71
C ARG A 41 -21.21 -11.22 0.81
N SER A 42 -21.38 -10.78 -0.43
CA SER A 42 -22.21 -11.47 -1.43
C SER A 42 -21.72 -12.90 -1.66
N LEU A 43 -20.42 -13.07 -1.88
CA LEU A 43 -19.83 -14.38 -2.15
C LEU A 43 -19.95 -15.34 -0.96
N LYS A 44 -19.83 -14.83 0.28
CA LYS A 44 -20.08 -15.63 1.49
C LYS A 44 -21.53 -16.10 1.58
N GLU A 45 -22.48 -15.26 1.19
CA GLU A 45 -23.89 -15.64 1.17
C GLU A 45 -24.15 -16.71 0.10
N THR A 46 -23.59 -16.54 -1.10
CA THR A 46 -23.61 -17.57 -2.14
C THR A 46 -22.98 -18.88 -1.65
N LEU A 47 -21.85 -18.83 -0.95
CA LEU A 47 -21.16 -20.01 -0.41
C LEU A 47 -21.97 -20.77 0.65
N ARG A 48 -22.86 -20.09 1.38
CA ARG A 48 -23.79 -20.75 2.33
C ARG A 48 -24.85 -21.58 1.61
N GLN A 49 -25.26 -21.14 0.42
CA GLN A 49 -26.33 -21.76 -0.37
C GLN A 49 -25.77 -22.70 -1.45
N ALA A 50 -24.47 -22.65 -1.72
CA ALA A 50 -23.84 -23.38 -2.80
C ALA A 50 -23.71 -24.89 -2.54
N PRO A 51 -23.92 -25.73 -3.56
CA PRO A 51 -23.70 -27.17 -3.48
C PRO A 51 -22.21 -27.50 -3.26
N PRO A 52 -21.89 -28.64 -2.62
CA PRO A 52 -20.51 -28.99 -2.24
C PRO A 52 -19.52 -29.04 -3.41
N GLY A 53 -19.97 -29.32 -4.64
CA GLY A 53 -19.13 -29.29 -5.84
C GLY A 53 -18.63 -27.90 -6.24
N GLU A 54 -19.37 -26.84 -5.91
CA GLU A 54 -19.03 -25.45 -6.28
C GLU A 54 -18.28 -24.71 -5.16
N ARG A 55 -18.36 -25.20 -3.93
CA ARG A 55 -17.71 -24.61 -2.75
C ARG A 55 -16.20 -24.40 -2.93
N PRO A 56 -15.42 -25.34 -3.50
CA PRO A 56 -13.98 -25.12 -3.70
C PRO A 56 -13.67 -23.91 -4.58
N ALA A 57 -14.45 -23.68 -5.64
CA ALA A 57 -14.27 -22.52 -6.52
C ALA A 57 -14.62 -21.22 -5.81
N LEU A 58 -15.72 -21.20 -5.06
CA LEU A 58 -16.14 -20.04 -4.26
C LEU A 58 -15.16 -19.73 -3.12
N ILE A 59 -14.55 -20.73 -2.50
CA ILE A 59 -13.50 -20.54 -1.49
C ILE A 59 -12.28 -19.85 -2.13
N ARG A 60 -11.81 -20.32 -3.29
CA ARG A 60 -10.68 -19.69 -4.00
C ARG A 60 -11.01 -18.24 -4.40
N ALA A 61 -12.22 -18.00 -4.89
CA ALA A 61 -12.68 -16.65 -5.20
C ALA A 61 -12.68 -15.75 -3.94
N LEU A 62 -13.12 -16.27 -2.79
CA LEU A 62 -13.07 -15.54 -1.52
C LEU A 62 -11.63 -15.20 -1.10
N GLU A 63 -10.69 -16.14 -1.26
CA GLU A 63 -9.27 -15.93 -0.98
C GLU A 63 -8.65 -14.85 -1.88
N SER A 64 -8.99 -14.86 -3.17
CA SER A 64 -8.54 -13.82 -4.10
C SER A 64 -9.04 -12.43 -3.70
N LEU A 65 -10.31 -12.32 -3.28
CA LEU A 65 -10.89 -11.07 -2.80
C LEU A 65 -10.24 -10.58 -1.50
N LYS A 66 -9.85 -11.51 -0.59
CA LYS A 66 -9.08 -11.16 0.61
C LYS A 66 -7.72 -10.58 0.23
N ALA A 67 -6.99 -11.21 -0.70
CA ALA A 67 -5.70 -10.73 -1.14
C ALA A 67 -5.79 -9.32 -1.75
N LEU A 68 -6.80 -9.08 -2.60
CA LEU A 68 -7.06 -7.75 -3.17
C LEU A 68 -7.41 -6.71 -2.11
N ARG A 69 -8.15 -7.09 -1.07
CA ARG A 69 -8.47 -6.19 0.05
C ARG A 69 -7.22 -5.83 0.84
N ASP A 70 -6.35 -6.80 1.10
CA ASP A 70 -5.11 -6.57 1.84
C ASP A 70 -4.13 -5.71 1.03
N GLU A 71 -4.08 -5.87 -0.29
CA GLU A 71 -3.35 -4.96 -1.19
C GLU A 71 -3.92 -3.53 -1.11
N ALA A 72 -5.23 -3.36 -1.28
CA ALA A 72 -5.87 -2.04 -1.17
C ALA A 72 -5.65 -1.39 0.20
N ARG A 73 -5.60 -2.19 1.27
CA ARG A 73 -5.25 -1.73 2.62
C ARG A 73 -3.78 -1.30 2.70
N ARG A 74 -2.84 -2.06 2.13
CA ARG A 74 -1.42 -1.69 2.07
C ARG A 74 -1.21 -0.39 1.29
N GLU A 75 -1.82 -0.28 0.12
CA GLU A 75 -1.82 0.95 -0.68
C GLU A 75 -2.33 2.14 0.15
N ARG A 76 -3.46 1.98 0.86
CA ARG A 76 -3.97 3.01 1.77
C ARG A 76 -2.98 3.36 2.89
N MET A 77 -2.39 2.36 3.55
CA MET A 77 -1.41 2.60 4.61
C MET A 77 -0.18 3.35 4.10
N ALA A 78 0.33 2.99 2.92
CA ALA A 78 1.42 3.70 2.25
C ALA A 78 1.05 5.16 1.94
N LEU A 79 -0.15 5.41 1.43
CA LEU A 79 -0.66 6.78 1.17
C LEU A 79 -0.80 7.61 2.45
N LEU A 80 -1.13 6.97 3.57
CA LEU A 80 -1.25 7.62 4.88
C LEU A 80 0.12 7.81 5.58
N GLY A 81 1.23 7.44 4.92
CA GLY A 81 2.57 7.54 5.51
C GLY A 81 2.89 6.44 6.52
N HIS A 82 2.04 5.43 6.64
CA HIS A 82 2.32 4.18 7.34
C HIS A 82 2.99 3.20 6.37
N LEU A 83 4.19 3.51 5.90
CA LEU A 83 5.05 2.44 5.37
C LEU A 83 5.39 1.52 6.55
N PRO A 84 5.40 0.18 6.40
CA PRO A 84 6.21 -0.62 7.31
C PRO A 84 7.62 -0.04 7.19
N GLU A 85 8.19 0.43 8.31
CA GLU A 85 9.63 0.70 8.35
C GLU A 85 10.31 -0.50 7.72
N GLU A 86 11.19 -0.25 6.75
CA GLU A 86 12.15 -1.26 6.34
C GLU A 86 12.71 -1.88 7.62
N PRO A 87 12.77 -3.23 7.74
CA PRO A 87 13.45 -3.81 8.87
C PRO A 87 14.85 -3.20 8.92
N PRO A 88 15.31 -2.72 10.09
CA PRO A 88 16.63 -2.10 10.19
C PRO A 88 17.66 -3.04 9.57
N PRO A 89 18.66 -2.53 8.83
CA PRO A 89 19.66 -3.37 8.19
C PRO A 89 20.21 -4.32 9.25
N ALA A 90 20.12 -5.62 8.98
CA ALA A 90 20.52 -6.66 9.92
C ALA A 90 21.94 -6.34 10.40
N GLU A 91 22.09 -5.98 11.69
CA GLU A 91 23.39 -5.81 12.29
C GLU A 91 24.18 -7.10 12.06
N PRO A 92 25.41 -7.02 11.54
CA PRO A 92 26.23 -8.22 11.40
C PRO A 92 26.38 -8.83 12.80
N PRO A 93 26.27 -10.16 12.94
CA PRO A 93 26.38 -10.80 14.24
C PRO A 93 27.71 -10.37 14.89
N SER A 94 27.63 -9.85 16.11
CA SER A 94 28.73 -9.37 16.95
C SER A 94 29.79 -10.45 17.31
N ASN A 95 29.79 -11.57 16.59
CA ASN A 95 30.65 -12.73 16.76
C ASN A 95 31.38 -13.10 15.45
N ALA A 96 31.63 -12.12 14.58
CA ALA A 96 32.57 -12.30 13.49
C ALA A 96 33.99 -12.47 14.10
N PRO A 97 34.72 -13.56 13.81
CA PRO A 97 36.10 -13.71 14.26
C PRO A 97 36.94 -12.55 13.69
N PRO A 98 37.93 -12.04 14.44
CA PRO A 98 38.78 -10.96 13.94
C PRO A 98 39.43 -11.41 12.63
N ALA A 99 39.33 -10.56 11.60
CA ALA A 99 39.97 -10.80 10.32
C ALA A 99 41.48 -11.03 10.52
N PRO A 100 42.11 -11.96 9.77
CA PRO A 100 43.56 -12.10 9.82
C PRO A 100 44.18 -10.77 9.37
N GLY A 101 45.01 -10.19 10.25
CA GLY A 101 45.68 -8.92 10.00
C GLY A 101 46.56 -8.97 8.73
N PRO A 102 46.88 -7.82 8.15
CA PRO A 102 47.68 -7.77 6.93
C PRO A 102 49.05 -8.37 7.20
N SER A 103 49.38 -9.45 6.49
CA SER A 103 50.75 -9.94 6.37
C SER A 103 51.58 -8.85 5.71
N THR A 104 52.37 -8.14 6.51
CA THR A 104 53.44 -7.28 6.00
C THR A 104 54.58 -8.15 5.46
N PRO A 105 55.20 -7.78 4.32
CA PRO A 105 56.35 -8.47 3.75
C PRO A 105 57.63 -8.30 4.60
#